data_AF-A0A170QBR4-F1
#
_entry.id   AF-A0A170QBR4-F1
#
_cell.length_a   1.000
_cell.length_b   1.000
_cell.length_c   1.000
_cell.angle_alpha   90.00
_cell.angle_beta   90.00
_cell.angle_gamma   90.00
#
_symmetry.space_group_name_H-M   'P 1'
#
loop_
_entity.id
_entity.type
_entity.pdbx_description
1 polymer ?
#
loop_
_entity_poly.entity_id
_entity_poly.type
_entity_poly.pdbx_seq_one_letter_code
_entity_poly.pdbx_strand_id
1 'polypeptide(L)'
;MFTSAVQKAQLEIIRALAFHLDDVFPAVKSALDFELFDEPILKKLGGLLIKEKKGVELSAVIDHFDDRQEKELVSEILFDEVHPDDPVQIIQECLATLKGRLIKDQIKTARLKMRELESLGQDTEAIILEVAELQKQLQDLTVSLDRE
;
A
#
# COMPACT_ATOMS: atom_id res chain seq x y z
N MET A 1 -5.73 15.98 -1.26
CA MET A 1 -4.27 16.08 -1.08
C MET A 1 -3.78 14.87 -0.30
N PHE A 2 -2.91 14.06 -0.90
CA PHE A 2 -2.26 12.91 -0.27
C PHE A 2 -1.01 13.39 0.49
N THR A 3 -1.07 13.42 1.82
CA THR A 3 -0.04 14.11 2.62
C THR A 3 0.74 13.20 3.54
N SER A 4 0.13 12.10 4.02
CA SER A 4 0.83 11.12 4.85
C SER A 4 1.77 10.25 4.01
N ALA A 5 2.79 9.67 4.65
CA ALA A 5 3.71 8.74 3.98
C ALA A 5 2.97 7.55 3.33
N VAL A 6 1.93 7.04 4.00
CA VAL A 6 1.08 5.94 3.50
C VAL A 6 0.29 6.37 2.26
N GLN A 7 -0.33 7.56 2.31
CA GLN A 7 -1.08 8.10 1.17
C GLN A 7 -0.16 8.38 -0.03
N LYS A 8 1.04 8.91 0.21
CA LYS A 8 2.05 9.13 -0.84
C LYS A 8 2.53 7.81 -1.44
N ALA A 9 2.79 6.80 -0.61
CA ALA A 9 3.16 5.47 -1.09
C ALA A 9 2.06 4.84 -1.97
N GLN A 10 0.79 4.95 -1.56
CA GLN A 10 -0.34 4.51 -2.39
C GLN A 10 -0.40 5.27 -3.73
N LEU A 11 -0.20 6.59 -3.71
CA LEU A 11 -0.20 7.42 -4.91
C LEU A 11 0.93 7.03 -5.88
N GLU A 12 2.15 6.83 -5.38
CA GLU A 12 3.29 6.42 -6.21
C GLU A 12 3.07 5.05 -6.85
N ILE A 13 2.51 4.08 -6.11
CA ILE A 13 2.12 2.77 -6.68
C ILE A 13 1.15 2.96 -7.85
N ILE A 14 0.15 3.82 -7.70
CA ILE A 14 -0.82 4.09 -8.77
C ILE A 14 -0.16 4.72 -9.99
N ARG A 15 0.72 5.70 -9.79
CA ARG A 15 1.43 6.36 -10.89
C ARG A 15 2.34 5.40 -11.64
N ALA A 16 3.11 4.58 -10.92
CA ALA A 16 3.94 3.56 -11.54
C ALA A 16 3.12 2.54 -12.34
N LEU A 17 1.95 2.11 -11.83
CA LEU A 17 1.05 1.24 -12.57
C LEU A 17 0.40 1.92 -13.78
N ALA A 18 0.22 3.24 -13.76
CA ALA A 18 -0.37 3.98 -14.86
C ALA A 18 0.62 4.19 -16.03
N PHE A 19 1.88 4.50 -15.72
CA PHE A 19 2.88 4.90 -16.72
C PHE A 19 3.93 3.83 -17.03
N HIS A 20 4.19 2.90 -16.10
CA HIS A 20 5.24 1.88 -16.18
C HIS A 20 4.69 0.48 -15.92
N LEU A 21 3.43 0.22 -16.33
CA LEU A 21 2.74 -1.03 -16.01
C LEU A 21 3.54 -2.28 -16.40
N ASP A 22 4.04 -2.31 -17.64
CA ASP A 22 4.73 -3.47 -18.19
C ASP A 22 6.08 -3.74 -17.51
N ASP A 23 6.74 -2.69 -17.01
CA ASP A 23 8.03 -2.77 -16.32
C ASP A 23 7.87 -3.14 -14.84
N VAL A 24 6.87 -2.56 -14.16
CA VAL A 24 6.69 -2.66 -12.70
C VAL A 24 5.83 -3.85 -12.32
N PHE A 25 4.69 -4.06 -12.99
CA PHE A 25 3.68 -5.02 -12.55
C PHE A 25 4.23 -6.45 -12.43
N PRO A 26 5.07 -6.97 -13.36
CA PRO A 26 5.65 -8.31 -13.22
C PRO A 26 6.47 -8.51 -11.95
N ALA A 27 7.21 -7.47 -11.54
CA ALA A 27 8.08 -7.53 -10.36
C ALA A 27 7.29 -7.47 -9.04
N VAL A 28 6.15 -6.76 -9.01
CA VAL A 28 5.42 -6.47 -7.77
C VAL A 28 4.12 -7.24 -7.62
N LYS A 29 3.64 -7.94 -8.66
CA LYS A 29 2.35 -8.64 -8.68
C LYS A 29 2.11 -9.58 -7.49
N SER A 30 3.15 -10.27 -7.00
CA SER A 30 3.02 -11.19 -5.86
C SER A 30 2.90 -10.48 -4.51
N ALA A 31 3.34 -9.23 -4.43
CA ALA A 31 3.36 -8.41 -3.22
C ALA A 31 2.30 -7.31 -3.20
N LEU A 32 1.74 -6.96 -4.37
CA LEU A 32 0.71 -5.94 -4.54
C LEU A 32 -0.64 -6.48 -4.06
N ASP A 33 -1.16 -5.85 -3.01
CA ASP A 33 -2.48 -6.12 -2.46
C ASP A 33 -3.20 -4.79 -2.25
N PHE A 34 -4.26 -4.57 -3.02
CA PHE A 34 -5.07 -3.36 -2.93
C PHE A 34 -5.95 -3.30 -1.67
N GLU A 35 -6.06 -4.39 -0.90
CA GLU A 35 -6.67 -4.35 0.44
C GLU A 35 -5.81 -3.58 1.46
N LEU A 36 -4.52 -3.34 1.15
CA LEU A 36 -3.63 -2.50 1.96
C LEU A 36 -3.82 -0.99 1.71
N PHE A 37 -4.66 -0.62 0.74
CA PHE A 37 -4.95 0.78 0.43
C PHE A 37 -6.08 1.30 1.32
N ASP A 38 -5.78 2.36 2.07
CA ASP A 38 -6.78 3.08 2.88
C ASP A 38 -7.61 4.07 2.07
N GLU A 39 -7.10 4.53 0.92
CA GLU A 39 -7.78 5.50 0.07
C GLU A 39 -8.67 4.77 -0.94
N PRO A 40 -10.01 4.81 -0.81
CA PRO A 40 -10.91 4.02 -1.65
C PRO A 40 -10.77 4.33 -3.14
N ILE A 41 -10.49 5.60 -3.46
CA ILE A 41 -10.30 6.05 -4.84
C ILE A 41 -9.03 5.45 -5.47
N LEU A 42 -7.93 5.39 -4.71
CA LEU A 42 -6.67 4.79 -5.17
C LEU A 42 -6.82 3.27 -5.30
N LYS A 43 -7.50 2.62 -4.35
CA LYS A 43 -7.84 1.19 -4.42
C LYS A 43 -8.62 0.86 -5.70
N LYS A 44 -9.67 1.62 -6.00
CA LYS A 44 -10.48 1.45 -7.21
C LYS A 44 -9.64 1.68 -8.47
N LEU A 45 -8.87 2.76 -8.51
CA LEU A 45 -8.02 3.12 -9.64
C LEU A 45 -7.00 2.02 -9.94
N GLY A 46 -6.27 1.55 -8.93
CA GLY A 46 -5.28 0.48 -9.11
C GLY A 46 -5.87 -0.81 -9.64
N GLY A 47 -7.04 -1.20 -9.15
CA GLY A 47 -7.78 -2.37 -9.66
C GLY A 47 -8.17 -2.24 -11.14
N LEU A 48 -8.50 -1.03 -11.60
CA LEU A 48 -8.79 -0.76 -13.01
C LEU A 48 -7.52 -0.80 -13.87
N LEU A 49 -6.43 -0.18 -13.41
CA LEU A 49 -5.14 -0.15 -14.13
C LEU A 49 -4.62 -1.56 -14.45
N ILE A 50 -4.69 -2.50 -13.50
CA ILE A 50 -4.18 -3.87 -13.71
C ILE A 50 -5.14 -4.79 -14.50
N LYS A 51 -6.41 -4.38 -14.65
CA LYS A 51 -7.42 -5.15 -15.38
C LYS A 51 -7.22 -5.01 -16.89
N GLU A 52 -6.75 -3.85 -17.32
CA GLU A 52 -6.37 -3.56 -18.70
C GLU A 52 -4.98 -4.14 -18.98
N LYS A 53 -4.91 -5.45 -19.28
CA LYS A 53 -3.68 -6.25 -19.38
C LYS A 53 -2.66 -5.80 -20.45
N LYS A 54 -2.97 -4.79 -21.27
CA LYS A 54 -2.09 -4.23 -22.30
C LYS A 54 -2.46 -2.78 -22.55
N GLY A 55 -1.52 -1.86 -22.32
CA GLY A 55 -1.65 -0.44 -22.65
C GLY A 55 -2.91 0.17 -22.04
N VAL A 56 -2.80 0.65 -20.80
CA VAL A 56 -3.94 1.26 -20.11
C VAL A 56 -4.41 2.48 -20.89
N GLU A 57 -5.61 2.42 -21.46
CA GLU A 57 -6.26 3.60 -21.98
C GLU A 57 -6.76 4.44 -20.80
N LEU A 58 -5.93 5.38 -20.33
CA LEU A 58 -6.20 6.18 -19.14
C LEU A 58 -7.56 6.91 -19.20
N SER A 59 -8.00 7.32 -20.40
CA SER A 59 -9.35 7.88 -20.62
C SER A 59 -10.45 6.89 -20.24
N ALA A 60 -10.35 5.62 -20.66
CA ALA A 60 -11.32 4.60 -20.32
C ALA A 60 -11.33 4.30 -18.81
N VAL A 61 -10.17 4.39 -18.15
CA VAL A 61 -10.07 4.25 -16.69
C VAL A 61 -10.79 5.39 -15.96
N ILE A 62 -10.66 6.64 -16.42
CA ILE A 62 -11.36 7.79 -15.84
C ILE A 62 -12.89 7.64 -15.96
N ASP A 63 -13.39 7.04 -17.04
CA ASP A 63 -14.82 6.88 -17.26
C ASP A 63 -15.50 5.87 -16.33
N HIS A 64 -14.74 5.07 -15.58
CA HIS A 64 -15.26 4.20 -14.53
C HIS A 64 -15.60 4.92 -13.21
N PHE A 65 -15.37 6.23 -13.11
CA PHE A 65 -15.72 7.04 -11.95
C PHE A 65 -17.00 7.83 -12.23
N ASP A 66 -17.95 7.80 -11.31
CA ASP A 66 -19.31 8.35 -11.57
C ASP A 66 -19.40 9.83 -11.19
N ASP A 67 -18.70 10.24 -10.12
CA ASP A 67 -18.74 11.61 -9.62
C ASP A 67 -17.68 12.50 -10.29
N ARG A 68 -18.04 13.77 -10.48
CA ARG A 68 -17.17 14.76 -11.12
C ARG A 68 -15.88 15.00 -10.33
N GLN A 69 -15.96 15.06 -9.00
CA GLN A 69 -14.79 15.29 -8.15
C GLN A 69 -13.84 14.09 -8.21
N GLU A 70 -14.38 12.86 -8.25
CA GLU A 70 -13.56 11.66 -8.45
C GLU A 70 -12.87 11.69 -9.82
N LYS A 71 -13.60 12.03 -10.90
CA LYS A 71 -13.00 12.16 -12.24
C LYS A 71 -11.91 13.23 -12.28
N GLU A 72 -12.13 14.38 -11.67
CA GLU A 72 -11.14 15.47 -11.59
C GLU A 72 -9.88 15.01 -10.85
N LEU A 73 -10.03 14.35 -9.70
CA LEU A 73 -8.90 13.84 -8.92
C LEU A 73 -8.15 12.72 -9.64
N VAL A 74 -8.85 11.76 -10.24
CA VAL A 74 -8.22 10.68 -11.04
C VAL A 74 -7.48 11.27 -12.23
N SER A 75 -8.08 12.26 -12.91
CA SER A 75 -7.41 12.96 -14.00
C SER A 75 -6.12 13.63 -13.52
N GLU A 76 -6.16 14.36 -12.40
CA GLU A 76 -4.97 15.00 -11.83
C GLU A 76 -3.85 13.97 -11.55
N ILE A 77 -4.21 12.80 -10.99
CA ILE A 77 -3.25 11.72 -10.72
C ILE A 77 -2.63 11.18 -12.03
N LEU A 78 -3.45 11.00 -13.06
CA LEU A 78 -3.07 10.39 -14.35
C LEU A 78 -2.46 11.38 -15.35
N PHE A 79 -2.49 12.69 -15.08
CA PHE A 79 -1.78 13.71 -15.86
C PHE A 79 -0.41 14.08 -15.28
N ASP A 80 -0.18 13.81 -13.99
CA ASP A 80 1.11 14.04 -13.33
C ASP A 80 2.05 12.85 -13.57
N GLU A 81 2.57 12.78 -14.80
CA GLU A 81 3.46 11.72 -15.25
C GLU A 81 4.78 11.74 -14.47
N VAL A 82 5.17 10.58 -13.93
CA VAL A 82 6.39 10.42 -13.13
C VAL A 82 7.38 9.52 -13.87
N HIS A 83 8.62 9.97 -13.95
CA HIS A 83 9.73 9.24 -14.58
C HIS A 83 10.82 8.98 -13.53
N PRO A 84 10.62 8.00 -12.63
CA PRO A 84 11.63 7.65 -11.65
C PRO A 84 12.82 6.94 -12.30
N ASP A 85 14.01 7.09 -11.70
CA ASP A 85 15.23 6.41 -12.18
C ASP A 85 15.16 4.88 -12.00
N ASP A 86 14.52 4.40 -10.92
CA ASP A 86 14.19 2.98 -10.71
C ASP A 86 12.74 2.83 -10.21
N PRO A 87 11.76 2.66 -11.11
CA PRO A 87 10.36 2.50 -10.73
C PRO A 87 10.10 1.24 -9.91
N VAL A 88 10.87 0.16 -10.11
CA VAL A 88 10.63 -1.10 -9.40
C VAL A 88 11.04 -0.96 -7.94
N GLN A 89 12.24 -0.44 -7.68
CA GLN A 89 12.74 -0.24 -6.33
C GLN A 89 11.83 0.69 -5.52
N ILE A 90 11.44 1.84 -6.08
CA ILE A 90 10.55 2.80 -5.42
C ILE A 90 9.21 2.15 -5.03
N ILE A 91 8.64 1.31 -5.91
CA ILE A 91 7.38 0.63 -5.59
C ILE A 91 7.56 -0.44 -4.50
N GLN A 92 8.69 -1.14 -4.46
CA GLN A 92 8.98 -2.07 -3.38
C GLN A 92 9.07 -1.35 -2.03
N GLU A 93 9.70 -0.18 -1.97
CA GLU A 93 9.75 0.67 -0.78
C GLU A 93 8.34 1.18 -0.38
N CYS A 94 7.53 1.57 -1.36
CA CYS A 94 6.14 1.98 -1.12
C CYS A 94 5.31 0.83 -0.53
N LEU A 95 5.43 -0.38 -1.09
CA LEU A 95 4.75 -1.58 -0.58
C LEU A 95 5.24 -1.94 0.83
N ALA A 96 6.53 -1.80 1.10
CA ALA A 96 7.09 -1.98 2.44
C ALA A 96 6.54 -0.94 3.42
N THR A 97 6.33 0.31 3.00
CA THR A 97 5.67 1.33 3.81
C THR A 97 4.24 0.93 4.19
N LEU A 98 3.46 0.39 3.24
CA LEU A 98 2.10 -0.08 3.51
C LEU A 98 2.08 -1.28 4.47
N LYS A 99 2.93 -2.28 4.24
CA LYS A 99 3.07 -3.47 5.10
C LYS A 99 3.54 -3.09 6.51
N GLY A 100 4.52 -2.19 6.61
CA GLY A 100 5.04 -1.72 7.88
C GLY A 100 3.99 -0.99 8.72
N ARG A 101 3.09 -0.23 8.08
CA ARG A 101 1.93 0.36 8.76
C ARG A 101 0.99 -0.74 9.29
N LEU A 102 0.62 -1.72 8.47
CA LEU A 102 -0.27 -2.82 8.89
C LEU A 102 0.29 -3.56 10.12
N ILE A 103 1.57 -3.92 10.09
CA ILE A 103 2.22 -4.62 11.21
C ILE A 103 2.20 -3.76 12.48
N LYS A 104 2.45 -2.44 12.37
CA LYS A 104 2.38 -1.51 13.51
C LYS A 104 0.96 -1.44 14.09
N ASP A 105 -0.07 -1.44 13.26
CA ASP A 105 -1.46 -1.43 13.70
C ASP A 105 -1.87 -2.75 14.38
N GLN A 106 -1.39 -3.90 13.87
CA GLN A 106 -1.56 -5.20 14.51
C GLN A 106 -0.88 -5.25 15.88
N ILE A 107 0.36 -4.77 16.01
CA ILE A 107 1.07 -4.68 17.29
C ILE A 107 0.29 -3.80 18.28
N LYS A 108 -0.22 -2.65 17.83
CA LYS A 108 -1.01 -1.75 18.68
C LYS A 108 -2.28 -2.44 19.17
N THR A 109 -2.98 -3.15 18.29
CA THR A 109 -4.20 -3.89 18.60
C THR A 109 -3.95 -5.03 19.58
N ALA A 110 -2.91 -5.84 19.34
CA ALA A 110 -2.49 -6.92 20.22
C ALA A 110 -2.15 -6.39 21.62
N ARG A 111 -1.43 -5.27 21.72
CA ARG A 111 -1.11 -4.63 23.02
C ARG A 111 -2.33 -4.10 23.76
N LEU A 112 -3.36 -3.60 23.06
CA LEU A 112 -4.61 -3.20 23.71
C LEU A 112 -5.34 -4.41 24.29
N LYS A 113 -5.47 -5.48 23.50
CA LYS A 113 -6.07 -6.75 23.94
C LYS A 113 -5.30 -7.36 25.13
N MET A 114 -3.98 -7.30 25.11
CA MET A 114 -3.13 -7.75 26.21
C MET A 114 -3.47 -7.04 27.52
N ARG A 115 -3.60 -5.70 27.50
CA ARG A 115 -3.96 -4.91 28.68
C ARG A 115 -5.35 -5.25 29.21
N GLU A 116 -6.30 -5.52 28.33
CA GLU A 116 -7.65 -5.96 28.72
C GLU A 116 -7.59 -7.31 29.45
N LEU A 117 -6.88 -8.30 28.90
CA LEU A 117 -6.71 -9.61 29.53
C LEU A 117 -5.99 -9.51 30.88
N GLU A 118 -4.93 -8.71 30.98
CA GLU A 118 -4.20 -8.45 32.23
C GLU A 118 -5.13 -7.87 33.31
N SER A 119 -6.00 -6.92 32.93
CA SER A 119 -6.97 -6.32 33.86
C SER A 119 -8.00 -7.32 34.39
N LEU A 120 -8.26 -8.38 33.62
CA LEU A 120 -9.16 -9.47 33.96
C LEU A 120 -8.44 -10.63 34.68
N GLY A 121 -7.13 -10.54 34.89
CA GLY A 121 -6.32 -11.62 35.46
C GLY A 121 -6.21 -12.85 34.55
N GLN A 122 -6.39 -12.68 33.24
CA GLN A 122 -6.33 -13.74 32.24
C GLN A 122 -4.91 -13.90 31.67
N ASP A 123 -4.63 -15.08 31.12
CA ASP A 123 -3.34 -15.40 30.50
C ASP A 123 -3.12 -14.60 29.21
N THR A 124 -1.89 -14.10 29.03
CA THR A 124 -1.47 -13.27 27.91
C THR A 124 -0.28 -13.83 27.13
N GLU A 125 0.22 -15.03 27.48
CA GLU A 125 1.40 -15.63 26.84
C GLU A 125 1.29 -15.68 25.32
N ALA A 126 0.13 -16.10 24.79
CA ALA A 126 -0.11 -16.16 23.36
C ALA A 126 0.01 -14.78 22.66
N ILE A 127 -0.46 -13.71 23.31
CA ILE A 127 -0.40 -12.36 22.75
C ILE A 127 1.02 -11.80 22.82
N ILE A 128 1.78 -12.14 23.87
CA ILE A 128 3.19 -11.75 23.98
C ILE A 128 3.99 -12.36 22.82
N LEU A 129 3.77 -13.64 22.53
CA LEU A 129 4.41 -14.32 21.39
C LEU A 129 4.00 -13.70 20.05
N GLU A 130 2.71 -13.38 19.87
CA GLU A 130 2.21 -12.69 18.68
C GLU A 130 2.90 -11.33 18.47
N VAL A 131 2.99 -10.51 19.53
CA VAL A 131 3.67 -9.20 19.48
C VAL A 131 5.14 -9.37 19.14
N ALA A 132 5.84 -10.35 19.72
CA ALA A 132 7.25 -10.60 19.46
C ALA A 132 7.50 -10.98 17.99
N GLU A 133 6.65 -11.83 17.42
CA GLU A 133 6.74 -12.23 16.01
C GLU A 133 6.45 -11.05 15.07
N LEU A 134 5.41 -10.25 15.35
CA LEU A 134 5.13 -9.04 14.57
C LEU A 134 6.26 -8.02 14.64
N GLN A 135 6.91 -7.86 15.79
CA GLN A 135 8.07 -6.99 15.94
C GLN A 135 9.26 -7.47 15.10
N LYS A 136 9.47 -8.79 15.05
CA LYS A 136 10.50 -9.38 14.20
C LYS A 136 10.22 -9.14 12.72
N GLN A 137 8.98 -9.35 12.27
CA GLN A 137 8.57 -9.06 10.89
C GLN A 137 8.80 -7.58 10.51
N LEU A 138 8.49 -6.65 11.42
CA LEU A 138 8.73 -5.23 11.20
C LEU A 138 10.23 -4.91 11.08
N GLN A 139 11.07 -5.58 11.88
CA GLN A 139 12.52 -5.42 11.83
C GLN A 139 13.08 -5.96 10.51
N ASP A 140 12.67 -7.17 10.11
CA ASP A 140 13.10 -7.81 8.86
C ASP A 140 12.71 -6.96 7.64
N LEU A 141 11.53 -6.33 7.68
CA LEU A 141 11.08 -5.40 6.64
C LEU A 141 11.97 -4.16 6.56
N THR A 142 12.36 -3.59 7.70
CA THR A 142 13.24 -2.41 7.75
C THR A 142 14.65 -2.74 7.25
N VAL A 143 15.21 -3.87 7.70
CA VAL A 143 16.57 -4.30 7.30
C VAL A 143 16.65 -4.63 5.81
N SER A 144 15.55 -5.07 5.20
CA SER A 144 15.51 -5.33 3.76
C SER A 144 15.53 -4.06 2.93
N LEU A 145 15.07 -2.92 3.46
CA LEU A 145 15.13 -1.61 2.81
C LEU A 145 16.51 -0.95 2.92
N ASP A 146 17.26 -1.23 4.00
CA ASP A 146 18.58 -0.64 4.26
C ASP A 146 19.75 -1.36 3.53
N ARG A 147 19.48 -2.42 2.76
CA ARG A 147 20.50 -3.32 2.17
C ARG A 147 20.81 -3.10 0.69
N GLU A 148 20.29 -2.03 0.09
CA GLU A 148 20.54 -1.63 -1.31
C GLU A 148 21.18 -0.24 -1.39
#